data_AF-A0A940IWK0-F1
#
_entry.id   AF-A0A940IWK0-F1
#
_cell.length_a   1.000
_cell.length_b   1.000
_cell.length_c   1.000
_cell.angle_alpha   90.00
_cell.angle_beta   90.00
_cell.angle_gamma   90.00
#
_symmetry.space_group_name_H-M   'P 1'
#
loop_
_entity.id
_entity.type
_entity.pdbx_description
1 polymer ?
#
loop_
_entity_poly.entity_id
_entity_poly.type
_entity_poly.pdbx_seq_one_letter_code
_entity_poly.pdbx_strand_id
1 'polypeptide(L)'
;MSDKEQDYSVQQASEALKSISQSQQQLLKRKPPMLLTLLISLSYAIIILGYGMTEHENMWALAIWGGFAAYLIFCFAYWYSYRLLGMKLSLWPKSKHSEKMQILTGLTLAALLIIGRQLRLSFDWSYSPHVCAALSGLLLFYLLVKYPTGEYVDQGNSNA
;
A
#
# COMPACT_ATOMS: atom_id res chain seq x y z
N MET A 1 8.93 -33.93 35.95
CA MET A 1 7.75 -33.81 35.07
C MET A 1 7.61 -35.11 34.32
N SER A 2 6.42 -35.71 34.39
CA SER A 2 6.11 -36.94 33.65
C SER A 2 5.92 -36.60 32.17
N ASP A 3 6.33 -37.50 31.27
CA ASP A 3 6.18 -37.38 29.81
C ASP A 3 4.76 -36.95 29.39
N LYS A 4 3.75 -37.44 30.13
CA LYS A 4 2.34 -37.07 29.95
C LYS A 4 2.05 -35.60 30.23
N GLU A 5 2.62 -35.02 31.30
CA GLU A 5 2.43 -33.61 31.65
C GLU A 5 3.06 -32.69 30.60
N GLN A 6 4.16 -33.14 30.00
CA GLN A 6 4.86 -32.44 28.93
C GLN A 6 4.04 -32.45 27.64
N ASP A 7 3.45 -33.59 27.26
CA ASP A 7 2.53 -33.69 26.13
C ASP A 7 1.26 -32.82 26.28
N TYR A 8 0.65 -32.81 27.47
CA TYR A 8 -0.50 -31.92 27.74
C TYR A 8 -0.13 -30.44 27.65
N SER A 9 1.06 -30.06 28.15
CA SER A 9 1.55 -28.68 28.05
C SER A 9 1.86 -28.28 26.61
N VAL A 10 2.37 -29.19 25.78
CA VAL A 10 2.63 -28.94 24.36
C VAL A 10 1.33 -28.82 23.57
N GLN A 11 0.33 -29.66 23.86
CA GLN A 11 -1.00 -29.56 23.25
C GLN A 11 -1.67 -28.23 23.59
N GLN A 12 -1.70 -27.82 24.86
CA GLN A 12 -2.26 -26.53 25.28
C GLN A 12 -1.52 -25.34 24.65
N ALA A 13 -0.19 -25.40 24.57
CA ALA A 13 0.59 -24.39 23.87
C ALA A 13 0.23 -24.32 22.37
N SER A 14 0.02 -25.47 21.72
CA SER A 14 -0.38 -25.54 20.31
C SER A 14 -1.78 -24.96 20.07
N GLU A 15 -2.74 -25.23 20.95
CA GLU A 15 -4.11 -24.70 20.86
C GLU A 15 -4.13 -23.20 21.13
N ALA A 16 -3.36 -22.73 22.11
CA ALA A 16 -3.17 -21.30 22.37
C ALA A 16 -2.57 -20.60 21.13
N LEU A 17 -1.51 -21.14 20.53
CA LEU A 17 -0.92 -20.62 19.29
C LEU A 17 -1.91 -20.63 18.12
N LYS A 18 -2.75 -21.66 18.01
CA LYS A 18 -3.79 -21.76 16.98
C LYS A 18 -4.87 -20.70 17.17
N SER A 19 -5.33 -20.46 18.39
CA SER A 19 -6.31 -19.41 18.69
C SER A 19 -5.75 -18.00 18.43
N ILE A 20 -4.48 -17.76 18.78
CA ILE A 20 -3.78 -16.49 18.53
C ILE A 20 -3.62 -16.28 17.02
N SER A 21 -3.17 -17.29 16.28
CA SER A 21 -2.99 -17.18 14.83
C SER A 21 -4.31 -16.96 14.10
N GLN A 22 -5.41 -17.61 14.53
CA GLN A 22 -6.76 -17.35 14.00
C GLN A 22 -7.23 -15.92 14.28
N SER A 23 -7.01 -15.40 15.49
CA SER A 23 -7.34 -14.01 15.83
C SER A 23 -6.53 -13.01 14.99
N GLN A 24 -5.23 -13.26 14.82
CA GLN A 24 -4.38 -12.44 13.94
C GLN A 24 -4.82 -12.49 12.47
N GLN A 25 -5.20 -13.66 11.96
CA GLN A 25 -5.74 -13.80 10.60
C GLN A 25 -7.06 -13.05 10.41
N GLN A 26 -7.94 -13.03 11.42
CA GLN A 26 -9.17 -12.24 11.38
C GLN A 26 -8.90 -10.74 11.35
N LEU A 27 -7.90 -10.28 12.11
CA LEU A 27 -7.45 -8.88 12.07
C LEU A 27 -6.81 -8.51 10.73
N LEU A 28 -6.00 -9.39 10.13
CA LEU A 28 -5.41 -9.21 8.80
C LEU A 28 -6.47 -9.18 7.68
N LYS A 29 -7.60 -9.88 7.86
CA LYS A 29 -8.75 -9.80 6.96
C LYS A 29 -9.53 -8.49 7.10
N ARG A 30 -9.35 -7.74 8.20
CA ARG A 30 -10.05 -6.47 8.42
C ARG A 30 -9.45 -5.42 7.49
N LYS A 31 -10.12 -5.23 6.36
CA LYS A 31 -9.72 -4.27 5.34
C LYS A 31 -9.79 -2.84 5.89
N PRO A 32 -8.85 -1.97 5.49
CA PRO A 32 -8.90 -0.55 5.84
C PRO A 32 -10.17 0.07 5.23
N PRO A 33 -10.68 1.17 5.81
CA PRO A 33 -11.86 1.84 5.27
C PRO A 33 -11.60 2.24 3.82
N MET A 34 -12.48 1.79 2.90
CA MET A 34 -12.33 1.98 1.46
C MET A 34 -12.15 3.45 1.07
N LEU A 35 -12.80 4.34 1.81
CA LEU A 35 -12.69 5.79 1.65
C LEU A 35 -11.26 6.29 1.90
N LEU A 36 -10.56 5.76 2.91
CA LEU A 36 -9.18 6.15 3.20
C LEU A 36 -8.23 5.68 2.09
N THR A 37 -8.41 4.44 1.61
CA THR A 37 -7.66 3.92 0.46
C THR A 37 -7.88 4.78 -0.80
N LEU A 38 -9.12 5.20 -1.05
CA LEU A 38 -9.45 6.08 -2.15
C LEU A 38 -8.78 7.45 -2.02
N LEU A 39 -8.80 8.06 -0.83
CA LEU A 39 -8.15 9.34 -0.57
C LEU A 39 -6.63 9.29 -0.74
N ILE A 40 -5.97 8.19 -0.34
CA ILE A 40 -4.54 7.96 -0.58
C ILE A 40 -4.26 7.89 -2.09
N SER A 41 -5.05 7.11 -2.83
CA SER A 41 -4.88 7.01 -4.28
C SER A 41 -5.12 8.33 -5.01
N LEU A 42 -6.13 9.09 -4.58
CA LEU A 42 -6.50 10.37 -5.19
C LEU A 42 -5.44 11.45 -4.93
N SER A 43 -4.95 11.54 -3.68
CA SER A 43 -3.87 12.46 -3.33
C SER A 43 -2.59 12.15 -4.11
N TYR A 44 -2.27 10.87 -4.32
CA TYR A 44 -1.14 10.47 -5.16
C TYR A 44 -1.33 10.85 -6.65
N ALA A 45 -2.53 10.66 -7.19
CA ALA A 45 -2.85 11.08 -8.56
C ALA A 45 -2.71 12.60 -8.75
N ILE A 46 -3.10 13.40 -7.75
CA ILE A 46 -2.93 14.87 -7.77
C ILE A 46 -1.45 15.26 -7.81
N ILE A 47 -0.57 14.54 -7.11
CA ILE A 47 0.89 14.78 -7.16
C ILE A 47 1.42 14.56 -8.58
N ILE A 48 1.05 13.44 -9.22
CA ILE A 48 1.48 13.11 -10.58
C ILE A 48 0.94 14.11 -11.60
N LEU A 49 -0.33 14.48 -11.47
CA LEU A 49 -0.97 15.46 -12.32
C LEU A 49 -0.32 16.83 -12.16
N GLY A 50 -0.11 17.29 -10.92
CA GLY A 50 0.58 18.54 -10.63
C GLY A 50 1.98 18.57 -11.23
N TYR A 51 2.75 17.49 -11.07
CA TYR A 51 4.08 17.39 -11.67
C TYR A 51 4.05 17.40 -13.20
N GLY A 52 3.12 16.69 -13.84
CA GLY A 52 3.00 16.69 -15.29
C GLY A 52 2.47 17.99 -15.89
N MET A 53 1.75 18.80 -15.10
CA MET A 53 1.17 20.10 -15.52
C MET A 53 2.04 21.31 -15.13
N THR A 54 3.18 21.11 -14.44
CA THR A 54 4.05 22.22 -14.06
C THR A 54 4.78 22.81 -15.27
N GLU A 55 4.26 23.94 -15.74
CA GLU A 55 4.86 24.85 -16.73
C GLU A 55 4.69 26.28 -16.23
N HIS A 56 5.80 27.04 -16.22
CA HIS A 56 5.96 28.50 -16.07
C HIS A 56 5.18 29.27 -14.97
N GLU A 57 4.08 28.75 -14.41
CA GLU A 57 3.27 29.33 -13.34
C GLU A 57 3.07 28.37 -12.15
N ASN A 58 3.21 28.94 -10.96
CA ASN A 58 3.41 28.28 -9.67
C ASN A 58 2.17 27.55 -9.09
N MET A 59 0.99 27.68 -9.72
CA MET A 59 -0.27 27.15 -9.18
C MET A 59 -0.29 25.61 -9.16
N TRP A 60 0.32 24.95 -10.15
CA TRP A 60 0.45 23.50 -10.16
C TRP A 60 1.47 22.99 -9.14
N ALA A 61 2.44 23.81 -8.71
CA ALA A 61 3.34 23.47 -7.61
C ALA A 61 2.57 23.40 -6.28
N LEU A 62 1.58 24.28 -6.06
CA LEU A 62 0.69 24.18 -4.89
C LEU A 62 -0.10 22.87 -4.89
N ALA A 63 -0.55 22.38 -6.06
CA ALA A 63 -1.21 21.08 -6.16
C ALA A 63 -0.28 19.93 -5.76
N ILE A 64 1.01 19.99 -6.11
CA ILE A 64 2.02 19.01 -5.67
C ILE A 64 2.17 19.06 -4.14
N TRP A 65 2.38 20.23 -3.56
CA TRP A 65 2.58 20.37 -2.10
C TRP A 65 1.34 19.98 -1.31
N GLY A 66 0.16 20.42 -1.76
CA GLY A 66 -1.12 20.07 -1.15
C GLY A 66 -1.43 18.58 -1.29
N GLY A 67 -1.20 18.00 -2.47
CA GLY A 67 -1.33 16.57 -2.72
C GLY A 67 -0.38 15.74 -1.86
N PHE A 68 0.88 16.17 -1.73
CA PHE A 68 1.89 15.52 -0.90
C PHE A 68 1.55 15.58 0.59
N ALA A 69 1.14 16.75 1.10
CA ALA A 69 0.70 16.90 2.48
C ALA A 69 -0.52 16.02 2.77
N ALA A 70 -1.52 16.02 1.89
CA ALA A 70 -2.71 15.17 2.01
C ALA A 70 -2.34 13.68 1.99
N TYR A 71 -1.46 13.28 1.06
CA TYR A 71 -0.97 11.90 0.96
C TYR A 71 -0.30 11.44 2.25
N LEU A 72 0.58 12.25 2.83
CA LEU A 72 1.22 11.94 4.11
C LEU A 72 0.23 11.82 5.26
N ILE A 73 -0.73 12.74 5.36
CA ILE A 73 -1.78 12.70 6.39
C ILE A 73 -2.60 11.41 6.26
N PHE A 74 -3.01 11.05 5.04
CA PHE A 74 -3.79 9.83 4.82
C PHE A 74 -2.97 8.56 5.03
N CYS A 75 -1.69 8.54 4.64
CA CYS A 75 -0.77 7.43 4.97
C CYS A 75 -0.57 7.28 6.48
N PHE A 76 -0.48 8.40 7.22
CA PHE A 76 -0.39 8.36 8.68
C PHE A 76 -1.69 7.86 9.30
N ALA A 77 -2.84 8.32 8.83
CA ALA A 77 -4.15 7.82 9.27
C ALA A 77 -4.33 6.32 8.93
N TYR A 78 -3.80 5.88 7.79
CA TYR A 78 -3.77 4.47 7.40
C TYR A 78 -2.94 3.66 8.38
N TRP A 79 -1.70 4.05 8.63
CA TRP A 79 -0.83 3.41 9.60
C TRP A 79 -1.43 3.38 11.01
N TYR A 80 -2.01 4.50 11.46
CA TYR A 80 -2.66 4.63 12.76
C TYR A 80 -3.89 3.71 12.87
N SER A 81 -4.66 3.53 11.79
CA SER A 81 -5.80 2.60 11.75
C SER A 81 -5.37 1.16 12.05
N TYR A 82 -4.23 0.71 11.52
CA TYR A 82 -3.70 -0.62 11.86
C TYR A 82 -3.10 -0.70 13.25
N ARG A 83 -2.48 0.39 13.73
CA ARG A 83 -1.98 0.45 15.10
C ARG A 83 -3.12 0.33 16.12
N LEU A 84 -4.27 0.97 15.87
CA LEU A 84 -5.49 0.82 16.67
C LEU A 84 -6.01 -0.63 16.68
N LEU A 85 -5.78 -1.38 15.60
CA LEU A 85 -6.13 -2.80 15.49
C LEU A 85 -5.10 -3.72 16.15
N GLY A 86 -4.08 -3.18 16.82
CA GLY A 86 -3.01 -3.95 17.45
C GLY A 86 -2.05 -4.62 16.46
N MET A 87 -2.18 -4.32 15.16
CA MET A 87 -1.31 -4.87 14.12
C MET A 87 -0.06 -3.99 13.98
N LYS A 88 1.13 -4.60 14.13
CA LYS A 88 2.38 -3.94 13.77
C LYS A 88 2.56 -3.98 12.26
N LEU A 89 2.23 -2.89 11.56
CA LEU A 89 2.67 -2.74 10.18
C LEU A 89 4.19 -2.66 10.15
N SER A 90 4.81 -3.63 9.50
CA SER A 90 6.19 -3.49 9.06
C SER A 90 6.17 -2.62 7.80
N LEU A 91 6.84 -1.46 7.85
CA LEU A 91 7.08 -0.66 6.64
C LEU A 91 8.01 -1.40 5.67
N TRP A 92 8.80 -2.34 6.20
CA TRP A 92 9.69 -3.17 5.40
C TRP A 92 9.02 -4.49 5.03
N PRO A 93 9.10 -4.91 3.75
CA PRO A 93 8.60 -6.20 3.31
C PRO A 93 9.38 -7.31 4.03
N LYS A 94 8.67 -8.25 4.66
CA LYS A 94 9.30 -9.40 5.33
C LYS A 94 9.70 -10.51 4.36
N SER A 95 9.06 -10.56 3.18
CA SER A 95 9.30 -11.59 2.17
C SER A 95 9.97 -11.01 0.92
N LYS A 96 10.89 -11.78 0.32
CA LYS A 96 11.59 -11.40 -0.92
C LYS A 96 10.64 -11.18 -2.11
N HIS A 97 9.48 -11.85 -2.11
CA HIS A 97 8.44 -11.65 -3.13
C HIS A 97 7.70 -10.31 -2.95
N SER A 98 7.35 -9.98 -1.70
CA SER A 98 6.75 -8.68 -1.36
C SER A 98 7.70 -7.52 -1.68
N GLU A 99 9.00 -7.69 -1.39
CA GLU A 99 10.03 -6.71 -1.74
C GLU A 99 10.09 -6.43 -3.25
N LYS A 100 10.18 -7.48 -4.08
CA LYS A 100 10.16 -7.33 -5.54
C LYS A 100 8.89 -6.64 -6.04
N MET A 101 7.72 -6.98 -5.49
CA MET A 101 6.45 -6.33 -5.85
C MET A 101 6.42 -4.85 -5.49
N GLN A 102 6.89 -4.49 -4.29
CA GLN A 102 6.93 -3.09 -3.85
C GLN A 102 7.91 -2.26 -4.69
N ILE A 103 9.10 -2.80 -4.98
CA ILE A 103 10.09 -2.17 -5.86
C ILE A 103 9.53 -1.99 -7.27
N LEU A 104 8.93 -3.04 -7.85
CA LEU A 104 8.33 -2.98 -9.18
C LEU A 104 7.22 -1.93 -9.24
N THR A 105 6.34 -1.91 -8.22
CA THR A 105 5.29 -0.90 -8.12
C THR A 105 5.86 0.51 -8.07
N GLY A 106 6.84 0.74 -7.19
CA GLY A 106 7.50 2.04 -7.08
C GLY A 106 8.14 2.48 -8.40
N LEU A 107 8.79 1.55 -9.10
CA LEU A 107 9.37 1.79 -10.42
C LEU A 107 8.30 2.14 -11.46
N THR A 108 7.18 1.41 -11.50
CA THR A 108 6.07 1.69 -12.42
C THR A 108 5.45 3.07 -12.15
N LEU A 109 5.23 3.42 -10.88
CA LEU A 109 4.68 4.72 -10.52
C LEU A 109 5.65 5.87 -10.84
N ALA A 110 6.96 5.68 -10.60
CA ALA A 110 7.99 6.65 -10.98
C ALA A 110 8.09 6.80 -12.51
N ALA A 111 8.03 5.68 -13.25
CA ALA A 111 8.02 5.71 -14.70
C ALA A 111 6.80 6.47 -15.24
N LEU A 112 5.60 6.24 -14.68
CA LEU A 112 4.39 6.97 -15.06
C LEU A 112 4.51 8.49 -14.83
N LEU A 113 5.16 8.90 -13.75
CA LEU A 113 5.43 10.31 -13.44
C LEU A 113 6.34 10.96 -14.50
N ILE A 114 7.42 10.28 -14.88
CA ILE A 114 8.36 10.79 -15.89
C ILE A 114 7.73 10.78 -17.29
N ILE A 115 7.11 9.66 -17.67
CA ILE A 115 6.47 9.48 -18.97
C ILE A 115 5.36 10.50 -19.19
N GLY A 116 4.51 10.75 -18.19
CA GLY A 116 3.43 11.74 -18.31
C GLY A 116 3.93 13.15 -18.62
N ARG A 117 5.09 13.53 -18.05
CA ARG A 117 5.73 14.81 -18.36
C ARG A 117 6.41 14.80 -19.73
N GLN A 118 7.15 13.75 -20.07
CA GLN A 118 7.88 13.67 -21.33
C GLN A 118 6.96 13.58 -22.56
N LEU A 119 5.85 12.87 -22.47
CA LEU A 119 4.85 12.83 -23.54
C LEU A 119 4.19 14.19 -23.77
N ARG A 120 3.96 14.96 -22.72
CA ARG A 120 3.47 16.33 -22.85
C ARG A 120 4.51 17.24 -23.52
N LEU A 121 5.75 17.25 -23.03
CA LEU A 121 6.80 18.16 -23.51
C LEU A 121 7.31 17.81 -24.92
N SER A 122 7.42 16.53 -25.26
CA SER A 122 8.02 16.08 -26.53
C SER A 122 7.02 15.83 -27.65
N PHE A 123 5.77 15.47 -27.32
CA PHE A 123 4.73 15.13 -28.31
C PHE A 123 3.54 16.11 -28.30
N ASP A 124 3.62 17.20 -27.51
CA ASP A 124 2.56 18.20 -27.32
C ASP A 124 1.22 17.59 -26.87
N TRP A 125 1.27 16.41 -26.26
CA TRP A 125 0.06 15.69 -25.84
C TRP A 125 -0.44 16.22 -24.49
N SER A 126 -1.29 17.23 -24.55
CA SER A 126 -1.86 17.93 -23.39
C SER A 126 -2.59 17.01 -22.38
N TYR A 127 -3.19 15.91 -22.84
CA TYR A 127 -3.92 14.97 -21.98
C TYR A 127 -3.04 13.90 -21.34
N SER A 128 -1.77 13.77 -21.73
CA SER A 128 -0.89 12.71 -21.22
C SER A 128 -0.77 12.68 -19.68
N PRO A 129 -0.55 13.80 -18.98
CA PRO A 129 -0.47 13.81 -17.51
C PRO A 129 -1.76 13.32 -16.83
N HIS A 130 -2.92 13.61 -17.42
CA HIS A 130 -4.22 13.21 -16.87
C HIS A 130 -4.40 11.70 -16.92
N VAL A 131 -4.02 11.08 -18.04
CA VAL A 131 -4.09 9.62 -18.23
C VAL A 131 -3.10 8.93 -17.28
N CYS A 132 -1.86 9.43 -17.17
CA CYS A 132 -0.86 8.89 -16.25
C CYS A 132 -1.28 9.03 -14.77
N ALA A 133 -1.90 10.16 -14.40
CA ALA A 133 -2.44 10.39 -13.06
C ALA A 133 -3.61 9.44 -12.74
N ALA A 134 -4.54 9.25 -13.67
CA ALA A 134 -5.64 8.31 -13.50
C ALA A 134 -5.14 6.87 -13.36
N LEU A 135 -4.21 6.45 -14.22
CA LEU A 135 -3.65 5.10 -14.20
C LEU A 135 -2.88 4.82 -12.91
N SER A 136 -2.05 5.76 -12.46
CA SER A 136 -1.30 5.63 -11.20
C SER A 136 -2.21 5.61 -9.98
N GLY A 137 -3.25 6.46 -9.94
CA GLY A 137 -4.28 6.44 -8.89
C GLY A 137 -5.02 5.11 -8.84
N LEU A 138 -5.48 4.59 -9.99
CA LEU A 138 -6.16 3.30 -10.08
C LEU A 138 -5.24 2.13 -9.67
N LEU A 139 -3.98 2.14 -10.13
CA LEU A 139 -3.00 1.13 -9.77
C LEU A 139 -2.74 1.13 -8.25
N LEU A 140 -2.55 2.30 -7.65
CA LEU A 140 -2.32 2.44 -6.22
C LEU A 140 -3.57 2.00 -5.43
N PHE A 141 -4.76 2.40 -5.86
CA PHE A 141 -6.02 1.97 -5.25
C PHE A 141 -6.17 0.44 -5.29
N TYR A 142 -5.97 -0.17 -6.46
CA TYR A 142 -6.03 -1.62 -6.64
C TYR A 142 -5.05 -2.34 -5.71
N LEU A 143 -3.82 -1.86 -5.62
CA LEU A 143 -2.80 -2.47 -4.77
C LEU A 143 -3.13 -2.35 -3.29
N LEU A 144 -3.62 -1.20 -2.81
CA LEU A 144 -4.01 -1.05 -1.41
C LEU A 144 -5.25 -1.90 -1.05
N VAL A 145 -6.17 -2.11 -1.99
CA VAL A 145 -7.35 -2.98 -1.79
C VAL A 145 -6.96 -4.46 -1.80
N LYS A 146 -6.06 -4.86 -2.70
CA LYS A 146 -5.65 -6.26 -2.88
C LYS A 146 -4.62 -6.70 -1.83
N TYR A 147 -3.67 -5.82 -1.51
CA TYR A 147 -2.54 -6.06 -0.60
C TYR A 147 -2.49 -4.99 0.51
N PRO A 148 -3.47 -4.95 1.43
CA PRO A 148 -3.58 -3.92 2.45
C PRO A 148 -2.36 -3.83 3.39
N THR A 149 -1.70 -4.97 3.65
CA THR A 149 -0.50 -5.04 4.50
C THR A 149 0.80 -4.95 3.70
N GLY A 150 0.73 -4.86 2.36
CA GLY A 150 1.89 -4.91 1.48
C GLY A 150 2.58 -6.28 1.39
N GLU A 151 2.13 -7.27 2.16
CA GLU A 151 2.66 -8.63 2.12
C GLU A 151 1.89 -9.46 1.08
N TYR A 152 2.65 -10.15 0.23
CA TYR A 152 2.11 -11.19 -0.65
C TYR A 152 1.99 -12.48 0.17
N VAL A 153 0.76 -12.87 0.50
CA VAL A 153 0.49 -14.14 1.18
C VAL A 153 0.17 -15.17 0.10
N ASP A 154 1.12 -16.07 -0.16
CA ASP A 154 0.84 -17.25 -0.99
C ASP A 154 -0.17 -18.13 -0.24
N GLN A 155 -1.41 -18.16 -0.71
CA GLN A 155 -2.45 -19.05 -0.16
C GLN A 155 -2.18 -20.54 -0.47
N GLY A 156 -1.11 -20.86 -1.20
CA GLY A 156 -0.81 -22.19 -1.71
C GLY A 156 0.16 -23.05 -0.90
N ASN A 157 0.76 -22.57 0.20
CA ASN A 157 1.80 -23.32 0.91
C ASN A 157 1.48 -23.65 2.39
N SER A 158 0.19 -23.74 2.74
CA SER A 158 -0.27 -24.19 4.07
C SER A 158 -0.30 -25.73 4.22
N ASN A 159 0.39 -26.47 3.35
CA ASN A 159 0.53 -27.92 3.41
C ASN A 159 2.03 -28.29 3.31
N ALA A 160 2.78 -28.05 4.38
CA ALA A 160 4.07 -28.70 4.64
C ALA A 160 4.33 -28.70 6.15
#